data_AF-A0AAD9DGM9-F1
#
_entry.id   AF-A0AAD9DGM9-F1
#
_cell.length_a   1.000
_cell.length_b   1.000
_cell.length_c   1.000
_cell.angle_alpha   90.00
_cell.angle_beta   90.00
_cell.angle_gamma   90.00
#
_symmetry.space_group_name_H-M   'P 1'
#
loop_
_entity.id
_entity.type
_entity.pdbx_description
1 polymer ?
#
loop_
_entity_poly.entity_id
_entity_poly.type
_entity_poly.pdbx_seq_one_letter_code
_entity_poly.pdbx_strand_id
1 'polypeptide(L)'
;MSTKNLEEEADDMMMYCASCGTAEVDDIKLKTCTACKSVRYCSVKCQKEHRPQHKRACKKRAAELHDEILFKQPESSYEGDCPICCLPMSLDKTKSTMMACCSKVICDGCYHSNVVRITRGSLEPTCPFCRHPDLKSEEEEIYNVMKRVKANDPVAMVQIGLRRNEAGDYDDAFRYLSKAAELGEVGAHYQLALFYHEGKGVEKDVKKVVYHWEQAAIGGHPRGRYNLGCEENNNGRIDRAMKHWVIAATLGCDDSLDALKVCFRGGLVTKEDFAAALRAHQTAVEATKSPQREAAEEARKV
;
A
#
# COMPACT_ATOMS: atom_id res chain seq x y z
N MET A 1 -31.82 -11.37 31.35
CA MET A 1 -32.62 -11.87 30.21
C MET A 1 -31.72 -11.85 29.00
N SER A 2 -31.51 -13.04 28.46
CA SER A 2 -30.47 -13.40 27.49
C SER A 2 -30.65 -12.68 26.16
N THR A 3 -29.54 -12.11 25.67
CA THR A 3 -29.32 -11.70 24.28
C THR A 3 -29.43 -12.92 23.39
N LYS A 4 -30.63 -13.18 22.86
CA LYS A 4 -30.84 -14.16 21.80
C LYS A 4 -30.64 -13.48 20.45
N ASN A 5 -29.67 -14.01 19.70
CA ASN A 5 -29.69 -14.27 18.27
C ASN A 5 -30.03 -13.10 17.34
N LEU A 6 -28.97 -12.49 16.79
CA LEU A 6 -28.99 -11.83 15.48
C LEU A 6 -28.00 -12.50 14.49
N GLU A 7 -27.54 -13.72 14.80
CA GLU A 7 -26.59 -14.49 13.96
C GLU A 7 -27.15 -15.83 13.44
N GLU A 8 -28.43 -16.14 13.67
CA GLU A 8 -29.06 -17.37 13.17
C GLU A 8 -30.28 -17.03 12.31
N GLU A 9 -30.05 -16.60 11.07
CA GLU A 9 -31.01 -16.65 9.94
C GLU A 9 -30.27 -16.28 8.64
N ALA A 10 -29.14 -16.96 8.35
CA ALA A 10 -28.60 -17.02 6.99
C ALA A 10 -29.28 -18.20 6.30
N ASP A 11 -30.45 -17.93 5.74
CA ASP A 11 -31.25 -18.89 4.97
C ASP A 11 -30.39 -19.70 4.01
N ASP A 12 -30.66 -21.01 4.02
CA ASP A 12 -30.15 -22.08 3.18
C ASP A 12 -30.53 -21.84 1.70
N MET A 13 -29.98 -20.78 1.10
CA MET A 13 -30.24 -20.39 -0.28
C MET A 13 -29.56 -21.42 -1.19
N MET A 14 -30.30 -22.45 -1.59
CA MET A 14 -29.86 -23.45 -2.56
C MET A 14 -29.25 -22.74 -3.77
N MET A 15 -27.96 -23.01 -4.04
CA MET A 15 -27.21 -22.35 -5.10
C MET A 15 -27.33 -23.14 -6.40
N TYR A 16 -27.56 -22.47 -7.52
CA TYR A 16 -27.78 -23.13 -8.81
C TYR A 16 -26.72 -22.78 -9.84
N CYS A 17 -26.40 -23.74 -10.70
CA CYS A 17 -25.59 -23.48 -11.88
C CYS A 17 -26.32 -22.51 -12.81
N ALA A 18 -25.67 -21.37 -13.12
CA ALA A 18 -26.25 -20.32 -13.94
C ALA A 18 -26.53 -20.74 -15.41
N SER A 19 -26.03 -21.90 -15.84
CA SER A 19 -26.24 -22.41 -17.20
C SER A 19 -27.34 -23.47 -17.28
N CYS A 20 -27.32 -24.47 -16.40
CA CYS A 20 -28.17 -25.66 -16.50
C CYS A 20 -29.13 -25.83 -15.32
N GLY A 21 -29.10 -24.93 -14.32
CA GLY A 21 -29.99 -24.98 -13.16
C GLY A 21 -29.69 -26.11 -12.18
N THR A 22 -28.57 -26.82 -12.31
CA THR A 22 -28.16 -27.85 -11.35
C THR A 22 -27.91 -27.23 -9.98
N ALA A 23 -28.60 -27.71 -8.95
CA ALA A 23 -28.38 -27.32 -7.57
C ALA A 23 -27.01 -27.79 -7.06
N GLU A 24 -26.40 -27.00 -6.20
CA GLU A 24 -25.29 -27.40 -5.34
C GLU A 24 -25.84 -28.36 -4.29
N VAL A 25 -25.46 -29.62 -4.41
CA VAL A 25 -25.77 -30.73 -3.50
C VAL A 25 -24.47 -31.43 -3.14
N ASP A 26 -24.46 -32.33 -2.17
CA ASP A 26 -23.24 -32.95 -1.62
C ASP A 26 -22.23 -33.45 -2.68
N ASP A 27 -22.73 -33.99 -3.80
CA ASP A 27 -21.91 -34.52 -4.90
C ASP A 27 -21.49 -33.49 -5.98
N ILE A 28 -22.06 -32.27 -5.97
CA ILE A 28 -21.86 -31.26 -7.02
C ILE A 28 -21.43 -29.93 -6.41
N LYS A 29 -20.13 -29.63 -6.48
CA LYS A 29 -19.58 -28.33 -6.06
C LYS A 29 -19.59 -27.31 -7.19
N LEU A 30 -20.26 -26.18 -6.99
CA LEU A 30 -20.32 -25.12 -8.00
C LEU A 30 -19.11 -24.19 -7.90
N LYS A 31 -18.48 -23.91 -9.05
CA LYS A 31 -17.35 -22.97 -9.13
C LYS A 31 -17.84 -21.56 -9.45
N THR A 32 -17.55 -20.62 -8.57
CA THR A 32 -17.83 -19.20 -8.76
C THR A 32 -17.03 -18.62 -9.94
N CYS A 33 -17.67 -17.77 -10.74
CA CYS A 33 -16.99 -17.01 -11.79
C CYS A 33 -15.87 -16.17 -11.19
N THR A 34 -14.63 -16.42 -11.63
CA THR A 34 -13.45 -15.77 -11.05
C THR A 34 -13.41 -14.26 -11.25
N ALA A 35 -14.07 -13.75 -12.29
CA ALA A 35 -14.08 -12.32 -12.62
C ALA A 35 -15.16 -11.54 -11.85
N CYS A 36 -16.43 -11.94 -11.94
CA CYS A 36 -17.54 -11.15 -11.38
C CYS A 36 -18.06 -11.64 -10.02
N LYS A 37 -17.67 -12.84 -9.60
CA LYS A 37 -18.14 -13.50 -8.36
C LYS A 37 -19.66 -13.69 -8.21
N SER A 38 -20.49 -13.25 -9.16
CA SER A 38 -21.96 -13.26 -9.06
C SER A 38 -22.66 -14.52 -9.56
N VAL A 39 -21.98 -15.39 -10.30
CA VAL A 39 -22.57 -16.61 -10.87
C VAL A 39 -21.67 -17.80 -10.60
N ARG A 40 -22.26 -18.99 -10.54
CA ARG A 40 -21.54 -20.25 -10.31
C ARG A 40 -21.85 -21.28 -11.40
N TYR A 41 -20.91 -22.21 -11.61
CA TYR A 41 -21.00 -23.23 -12.66
C TYR A 41 -20.60 -24.61 -12.13
N CYS A 42 -21.36 -25.65 -12.47
CA CYS A 42 -21.00 -27.04 -12.14
C CYS A 42 -19.84 -27.57 -13.00
N SER A 43 -19.59 -26.95 -14.16
CA SER A 43 -18.54 -27.37 -15.09
C SER A 43 -18.01 -26.24 -15.97
N VAL A 44 -16.83 -26.46 -16.56
CA VAL A 44 -16.24 -25.55 -17.56
C VAL A 44 -17.12 -25.47 -18.82
N LYS A 45 -17.84 -26.55 -19.17
CA LYS A 45 -18.78 -26.58 -20.29
C LYS A 45 -19.91 -25.58 -20.07
N CYS A 46 -20.58 -25.65 -18.92
CA CYS A 46 -21.64 -24.72 -18.54
C CYS A 46 -21.15 -23.26 -18.49
N GLN A 47 -19.92 -23.02 -18.03
CA GLN A 47 -19.34 -21.68 -18.06
C GLN A 47 -19.17 -21.14 -19.49
N LYS A 48 -18.73 -21.98 -20.44
CA LYS A 48 -18.57 -21.60 -21.85
C LYS A 48 -19.94 -21.35 -22.52
N GLU A 49 -20.91 -22.21 -22.25
CA GLU A 49 -22.27 -22.13 -22.81
C GLU A 49 -23.03 -20.88 -22.33
N HIS A 50 -22.87 -20.50 -21.06
CA HIS A 50 -23.48 -19.30 -20.49
C HIS A 50 -22.71 -17.99 -20.79
N ARG A 51 -21.47 -18.08 -21.28
CA ARG A 51 -20.61 -16.90 -21.52
C ARG A 51 -21.25 -15.87 -22.46
N PRO A 52 -21.90 -16.23 -23.58
CA PRO A 52 -22.51 -15.25 -24.49
C PRO A 52 -23.59 -14.39 -23.81
N GLN A 53 -24.43 -14.97 -22.94
CA GLN A 53 -25.47 -14.25 -22.21
C GLN A 53 -24.87 -13.40 -21.08
N HIS A 54 -23.83 -13.91 -20.41
CA HIS A 54 -23.29 -13.29 -19.21
C HIS A 54 -22.15 -12.29 -19.43
N LYS A 55 -21.44 -12.33 -20.58
CA LYS A 55 -20.19 -11.58 -20.79
C LYS A 55 -20.29 -10.08 -20.48
N ARG A 56 -21.38 -9.42 -20.86
CA ARG A 56 -21.58 -7.98 -20.61
C ARG A 56 -21.78 -7.69 -19.12
N ALA A 57 -22.68 -8.42 -18.47
CA ALA A 57 -22.94 -8.30 -17.03
C ALA A 57 -21.69 -8.65 -16.21
N CYS A 58 -20.96 -9.70 -16.61
CA CYS A 58 -19.70 -10.11 -15.99
C CYS A 58 -18.65 -8.99 -16.00
N LYS A 59 -18.47 -8.32 -17.14
CA LYS A 59 -17.51 -7.22 -17.27
C LYS A 59 -17.90 -6.03 -16.41
N LYS A 60 -19.19 -5.66 -16.41
CA LYS A 60 -19.71 -4.57 -15.57
C LYS A 60 -19.45 -4.86 -14.09
N ARG A 61 -19.85 -6.04 -13.61
CA ARG A 61 -19.63 -6.42 -12.21
C ARG A 61 -18.16 -6.57 -11.83
N ALA A 62 -17.32 -7.08 -12.72
CA ALA A 62 -15.89 -7.15 -12.46
C ALA A 62 -15.25 -5.75 -12.31
N ALA A 63 -15.71 -4.77 -13.11
CA ALA A 63 -15.27 -3.37 -12.95
C ALA A 63 -15.77 -2.75 -11.64
N GLU A 64 -17.02 -3.02 -11.25
CA GLU A 64 -17.56 -2.59 -9.95
C GLU A 64 -16.76 -3.18 -8.78
N LEU A 65 -16.49 -4.49 -8.79
CA LEU A 65 -15.67 -5.14 -7.76
C LEU A 65 -14.24 -4.57 -7.71
N HIS A 66 -13.67 -4.26 -8.88
CA HIS A 66 -12.36 -3.63 -8.94
C HIS A 66 -12.39 -2.23 -8.30
N ASP A 67 -13.39 -1.41 -8.63
CA ASP A 67 -13.57 -0.08 -8.02
C ASP A 67 -13.86 -0.16 -6.51
N GLU A 68 -14.65 -1.15 -6.06
CA GLU A 68 -14.90 -1.42 -4.63
C GLU A 68 -13.58 -1.66 -3.88
N ILE A 69 -12.65 -2.42 -4.47
CA ILE A 69 -11.32 -2.67 -3.88
C ILE A 69 -10.45 -1.41 -3.96
N LEU A 70 -10.39 -0.75 -5.11
CA LEU A 70 -9.51 0.38 -5.38
C LEU A 70 -9.83 1.60 -4.50
N PHE A 71 -11.12 1.85 -4.26
CA PHE A 71 -11.61 2.97 -3.45
C PHE A 71 -11.93 2.59 -2.00
N LYS A 72 -11.63 1.35 -1.58
CA LYS A 72 -11.69 0.99 -0.17
C LYS A 72 -10.68 1.85 0.61
N GLN A 73 -11.18 2.54 1.64
CA GLN A 73 -10.35 3.28 2.58
C GLN A 73 -9.44 2.30 3.33
N PRO A 74 -8.11 2.44 3.27
CA PRO A 74 -7.22 1.62 4.08
C PRO A 74 -7.23 2.08 5.54
N GLU A 75 -7.01 1.14 6.47
CA GLU A 75 -7.02 1.42 7.92
C GLU A 75 -5.82 2.27 8.36
N SER A 76 -4.67 2.07 7.71
CA SER A 76 -3.44 2.83 7.92
C SER A 76 -2.71 3.04 6.59
N SER A 77 -1.65 3.84 6.61
CA SER A 77 -0.73 3.89 5.48
C SER A 77 0.08 2.59 5.38
N TYR A 78 0.67 2.34 4.21
CA TYR A 78 1.56 1.19 3.98
C TYR A 78 2.81 1.16 4.87
N GLU A 79 3.22 2.32 5.43
CA GLU A 79 4.35 2.41 6.36
C GLU A 79 4.04 1.76 7.72
N GLY A 80 2.74 1.60 8.05
CA GLY A 80 2.27 0.98 9.29
C GLY A 80 2.66 1.77 10.53
N ASP A 81 2.83 1.05 11.64
CA ASP A 81 3.19 1.63 12.94
C ASP A 81 4.67 1.35 13.28
N CYS A 82 5.28 2.28 14.01
CA CYS A 82 6.62 2.04 14.55
C CYS A 82 6.61 0.81 15.48
N PRO A 83 7.50 -0.18 15.29
CA PRO A 83 7.49 -1.42 16.07
C PRO A 83 7.95 -1.24 17.54
N ILE A 84 8.30 -0.02 17.94
CA ILE A 84 8.75 0.29 19.32
C ILE A 84 7.70 1.12 20.07
N CYS A 85 7.20 2.22 19.47
CA CYS A 85 6.22 3.09 20.12
C CYS A 85 4.78 2.83 19.69
N CYS A 86 4.54 1.97 18.70
CA CYS A 86 3.22 1.64 18.15
C CYS A 86 2.44 2.86 17.65
N LEU A 87 3.12 3.96 17.34
CA LEU A 87 2.53 5.13 16.71
C LEU A 87 2.66 5.05 15.18
N PRO A 88 1.66 5.49 14.42
CA PRO A 88 1.70 5.54 12.96
C PRO A 88 2.99 6.18 12.43
N MET A 89 3.56 5.60 11.39
CA MET A 89 4.77 6.10 10.75
C MET A 89 4.47 7.33 9.90
N SER A 90 5.39 8.29 9.90
CA SER A 90 5.30 9.46 9.02
C SER A 90 5.55 9.06 7.57
N LEU A 91 4.86 9.70 6.63
CA LEU A 91 5.15 9.56 5.19
C LEU A 91 6.46 10.25 4.77
N ASP A 92 7.01 11.11 5.64
CA ASP A 92 8.32 11.70 5.44
C ASP A 92 9.41 10.65 5.69
N LYS A 93 10.04 10.19 4.61
CA LYS A 93 11.09 9.17 4.64
C LYS A 93 12.28 9.57 5.51
N THR A 94 12.53 10.87 5.72
CA THR A 94 13.60 11.37 6.59
C THR A 94 13.30 11.19 8.08
N LYS A 95 12.06 10.86 8.45
CA LYS A 95 11.62 10.63 9.85
C LYS A 95 11.57 9.15 10.23
N SER A 96 12.22 8.29 9.45
CA SER A 96 12.33 6.86 9.71
C SER A 96 13.71 6.33 9.36
N THR A 97 14.10 5.23 9.99
CA THR A 97 15.37 4.56 9.73
C THR A 97 15.15 3.06 9.69
N MET A 98 15.67 2.41 8.66
CA MET A 98 15.63 0.96 8.54
C MET A 98 16.88 0.34 9.16
N MET A 99 16.69 -0.64 10.04
CA MET A 99 17.78 -1.35 10.71
C MET A 99 18.24 -2.57 9.90
N ALA A 100 19.43 -2.50 9.32
CA ALA A 100 20.00 -3.56 8.48
C ALA A 100 20.10 -4.95 9.14
N CYS A 101 20.26 -5.00 10.47
CA CYS A 101 20.36 -6.26 11.22
C CYS A 101 19.04 -7.05 11.29
N CYS A 102 17.89 -6.38 11.22
CA CYS A 102 16.58 -7.02 11.42
C CYS A 102 15.51 -6.60 10.40
N SER A 103 15.86 -5.77 9.41
CA SER A 103 14.97 -5.24 8.38
C SER A 103 13.76 -4.47 8.95
N LYS A 104 13.87 -3.92 10.15
CA LYS A 104 12.80 -3.13 10.77
C LYS A 104 12.98 -1.65 10.49
N VAL A 105 11.94 -1.04 9.95
CA VAL A 105 11.82 0.43 9.87
C VAL A 105 11.34 0.94 11.22
N ILE A 106 12.05 1.90 11.78
CA ILE A 106 11.82 2.48 13.11
C ILE A 106 11.65 3.98 12.93
N CYS A 107 10.71 4.58 13.68
CA CYS A 107 10.58 6.04 13.65
C CYS A 107 11.81 6.72 14.26
N ASP A 108 12.16 7.89 13.72
CA ASP A 108 13.38 8.58 14.12
C ASP A 108 13.37 8.99 15.60
N GLY A 109 12.19 9.22 16.20
CA GLY A 109 12.09 9.46 17.64
C GLY A 109 12.58 8.28 18.49
N CYS A 110 12.25 7.05 18.12
CA CYS A 110 12.72 5.85 18.81
C CYS A 110 14.20 5.59 18.54
N TYR A 111 14.66 5.85 17.31
CA TYR A 111 16.08 5.77 16.96
C TYR A 111 16.91 6.79 17.75
N HIS A 112 16.54 8.05 17.72
CA HIS A 112 17.16 9.14 18.47
C HIS A 112 17.19 8.88 19.98
N SER A 113 16.08 8.42 20.56
CA SER A 113 16.03 8.07 21.99
C SER A 113 17.04 6.98 22.36
N ASN A 114 17.26 6.01 21.46
CA ASN A 114 18.26 4.97 21.65
C ASN A 114 19.68 5.54 21.59
N VAL A 115 19.97 6.42 20.63
CA VAL A 115 21.25 7.14 20.52
C VAL A 115 21.54 7.94 21.79
N VAL A 116 20.58 8.75 22.27
CA VAL A 116 20.75 9.55 23.50
C VAL A 116 21.04 8.66 24.72
N ARG A 117 20.34 7.52 24.85
CA ARG A 117 20.60 6.56 25.94
C ARG A 117 22.02 6.00 25.87
N ILE A 118 22.47 5.60 24.68
CA ILE A 118 23.81 5.04 24.45
C ILE A 118 24.87 6.08 24.82
N THR A 119 24.74 7.31 24.32
CA THR A 119 25.69 8.39 24.60
C THR A 119 25.75 8.76 26.08
N ARG A 120 24.61 8.92 26.75
CA ARG A 120 24.57 9.27 28.19
C ARG A 120 25.11 8.17 29.09
N GLY A 121 24.91 6.92 28.72
CA GLY A 121 25.38 5.76 29.47
C GLY A 121 26.78 5.28 29.09
N SER A 122 27.43 5.93 28.11
CA SER A 122 28.68 5.44 27.52
C SER A 122 28.62 3.96 27.14
N LEU A 123 27.50 3.54 26.55
CA LEU A 123 27.24 2.16 26.15
C LEU A 123 27.74 1.88 24.74
N GLU A 124 27.89 0.60 24.41
CA GLU A 124 28.14 0.19 23.03
C GLU A 124 26.90 0.47 22.14
N PRO A 125 27.09 1.01 20.92
CA PRO A 125 26.01 1.25 19.99
C PRO A 125 25.30 -0.05 19.59
N THR A 126 23.97 -0.05 19.64
CA THR A 126 23.13 -1.23 19.37
C THR A 126 21.82 -0.82 18.70
N CYS A 127 21.28 -1.72 17.88
CA CYS A 127 19.99 -1.58 17.25
C CYS A 127 18.88 -1.28 18.28
N PRO A 128 18.01 -0.28 18.05
CA PRO A 128 16.93 0.06 18.97
C PRO A 128 15.92 -1.08 19.17
N PHE A 129 15.76 -1.94 18.16
CA PHE A 129 14.77 -3.02 18.14
C PHE A 129 15.33 -4.35 18.63
N CYS A 130 16.31 -4.93 17.91
CA CYS A 130 16.82 -6.28 18.23
C CYS A 130 18.07 -6.29 19.13
N ARG A 131 18.60 -5.12 19.51
CA ARG A 131 19.80 -4.96 20.35
C ARG A 131 21.08 -5.57 19.77
N HIS A 132 21.09 -5.97 18.50
CA HIS A 132 22.31 -6.35 17.81
C HIS A 132 23.30 -5.18 17.84
N PRO A 133 24.61 -5.41 18.08
CA PRO A 133 25.62 -4.35 18.00
C PRO A 133 25.54 -3.59 16.67
N ASP A 134 25.73 -2.28 16.72
CA ASP A 134 25.74 -1.49 15.48
C ASP A 134 26.94 -1.87 14.61
N LEU A 135 26.71 -1.67 13.31
CA LEU A 135 27.62 -2.05 12.26
C LEU A 135 28.77 -1.07 12.17
N LYS A 136 29.96 -1.59 11.88
CA LYS A 136 31.18 -0.77 11.84
C LYS A 136 31.50 -0.23 10.45
N SER A 137 30.86 -0.75 9.41
CA SER A 137 31.07 -0.33 8.02
C SER A 137 29.82 -0.52 7.16
N GLU A 138 29.78 0.22 6.05
CA GLU A 138 28.76 0.04 5.01
C GLU A 138 28.80 -1.37 4.39
N GLU A 139 29.97 -1.99 4.28
CA GLU A 139 30.12 -3.35 3.79
C GLU A 139 29.40 -4.37 4.68
N GLU A 140 29.50 -4.20 6.01
CA GLU A 140 28.81 -5.04 6.98
C GLU A 140 27.29 -4.84 6.93
N GLU A 141 26.86 -3.60 6.68
CA GLU A 141 25.45 -3.27 6.43
C GLU A 141 24.91 -3.99 5.21
N ILE A 142 25.56 -3.84 4.06
CA ILE A 142 25.16 -4.50 2.81
C ILE A 142 25.17 -6.03 3.00
N TYR A 143 26.18 -6.58 3.66
CA TYR A 143 26.25 -8.01 3.94
C TYR A 143 25.05 -8.52 4.75
N ASN A 144 24.65 -7.80 5.81
CA ASN A 144 23.51 -8.17 6.63
C ASN A 144 22.18 -7.99 5.89
N VAL A 145 22.01 -6.92 5.13
CA VAL A 145 20.84 -6.75 4.24
C VAL A 145 20.75 -7.90 3.23
N MET A 146 21.88 -8.30 2.63
CA MET A 146 21.91 -9.41 1.68
C MET A 146 21.58 -10.77 2.32
N LYS A 147 21.86 -10.98 3.62
CA LYS A 147 21.34 -12.15 4.34
C LYS A 147 19.81 -12.16 4.39
N ARG A 148 19.20 -10.99 4.62
CA ARG A 148 17.74 -10.82 4.66
C ARG A 148 17.11 -11.01 3.28
N VAL A 149 17.76 -10.48 2.23
CA VAL A 149 17.38 -10.74 0.82
C VAL A 149 17.40 -12.24 0.50
N LYS A 150 18.43 -12.98 0.93
CA LYS A 150 18.50 -14.45 0.78
C LYS A 150 17.39 -15.18 1.52
N ALA A 151 16.91 -14.60 2.63
CA ALA A 151 15.76 -15.10 3.39
C ALA A 151 14.40 -14.64 2.83
N ASN A 152 14.37 -14.05 1.63
CA ASN A 152 13.18 -13.51 0.97
C ASN A 152 12.46 -12.39 1.76
N ASP A 153 13.22 -11.54 2.47
CA ASP A 153 12.65 -10.36 3.11
C ASP A 153 12.34 -9.26 2.06
N PRO A 154 11.07 -8.90 1.84
CA PRO A 154 10.68 -7.91 0.82
C PRO A 154 11.23 -6.51 1.09
N VAL A 155 11.27 -6.09 2.36
CA VAL A 155 11.75 -4.76 2.76
C VAL A 155 13.24 -4.63 2.46
N ALA A 156 14.01 -5.69 2.75
CA ALA A 156 15.43 -5.75 2.40
C ALA A 156 15.65 -5.71 0.87
N MET A 157 14.79 -6.36 0.09
CA MET A 157 14.86 -6.30 -1.38
C MET A 157 14.58 -4.90 -1.91
N VAL A 158 13.58 -4.19 -1.38
CA VAL A 158 13.34 -2.78 -1.74
C VAL A 158 14.56 -1.93 -1.45
N GLN A 159 15.17 -2.09 -0.28
CA GLN A 159 16.36 -1.31 0.07
C GLN A 159 17.51 -1.53 -0.91
N ILE A 160 17.86 -2.78 -1.21
CA ILE A 160 18.91 -3.06 -2.20
C ILE A 160 18.51 -2.55 -3.58
N GLY A 161 17.24 -2.70 -3.97
CA GLY A 161 16.73 -2.16 -5.22
C GLY A 161 16.92 -0.65 -5.33
N LEU A 162 16.62 0.10 -4.27
CA LEU A 162 16.84 1.55 -4.21
C LEU A 162 18.33 1.92 -4.28
N ARG A 163 19.20 1.24 -3.53
CA ARG A 163 20.66 1.46 -3.59
C ARG A 163 21.21 1.21 -5.00
N ARG A 164 20.75 0.14 -5.66
CA ARG A 164 21.15 -0.19 -7.04
C ARG A 164 20.69 0.89 -8.02
N ASN A 165 19.47 1.39 -7.86
CA ASN A 165 18.93 2.49 -8.65
C ASN A 165 19.77 3.77 -8.48
N GLU A 166 20.14 4.13 -7.23
CA GLU A 166 21.01 5.28 -6.94
C GLU A 166 22.41 5.12 -7.54
N ALA A 167 22.93 3.89 -7.59
CA ALA A 167 24.21 3.56 -8.26
C ALA A 167 24.11 3.49 -9.79
N GLY A 168 22.92 3.70 -10.39
CA GLY A 168 22.68 3.60 -11.83
C GLY A 168 22.59 2.17 -12.38
N ASP A 169 22.55 1.16 -11.50
CA ASP A 169 22.39 -0.26 -11.83
C ASP A 169 20.90 -0.62 -11.92
N TYR A 170 20.25 -0.10 -12.97
CA TYR A 170 18.80 -0.16 -13.12
C TYR A 170 18.26 -1.59 -13.32
N ASP A 171 19.02 -2.48 -13.96
CA ASP A 171 18.59 -3.86 -14.22
C ASP A 171 18.50 -4.67 -12.91
N ASP A 172 19.51 -4.56 -12.05
CA ASP A 172 19.50 -5.18 -10.73
C ASP A 172 18.42 -4.55 -9.84
N ALA A 173 18.30 -3.21 -9.88
CA ALA A 173 17.26 -2.49 -9.14
C ALA A 173 15.86 -3.00 -9.50
N PHE A 174 15.56 -3.06 -10.81
CA PHE A 174 14.28 -3.55 -11.31
C PHE A 174 14.03 -5.00 -10.89
N ARG A 175 15.05 -5.86 -10.93
CA ARG A 175 14.94 -7.26 -10.50
C ARG A 175 14.59 -7.39 -9.03
N TYR A 176 15.27 -6.66 -8.14
CA TYR A 176 14.98 -6.70 -6.70
C TYR A 176 13.60 -6.14 -6.38
N LEU A 177 13.23 -5.01 -6.99
CA LEU A 177 11.92 -4.40 -6.80
C LEU A 177 10.78 -5.28 -7.32
N SER A 178 10.96 -5.94 -8.48
CA SER A 178 9.98 -6.89 -9.02
C SER A 178 9.73 -8.04 -8.06
N LYS A 179 10.81 -8.63 -7.52
CA LYS A 179 10.70 -9.72 -6.54
C LYS A 179 10.04 -9.27 -5.23
N ALA A 180 10.34 -8.05 -4.76
CA ALA A 180 9.69 -7.51 -3.58
C ALA A 180 8.17 -7.30 -3.79
N ALA A 181 7.77 -6.79 -4.95
CA ALA A 181 6.36 -6.61 -5.32
C ALA A 181 5.62 -7.95 -5.40
N GLU A 182 6.25 -8.99 -5.96
CA GLU A 182 5.69 -10.36 -5.98
C GLU A 182 5.46 -10.94 -4.57
N LEU A 183 6.27 -10.51 -3.60
CA LEU A 183 6.14 -10.86 -2.18
C LEU A 183 5.16 -9.95 -1.42
N GLY A 184 4.47 -9.04 -2.11
CA GLY A 184 3.42 -8.17 -1.54
C GLY A 184 3.92 -6.83 -0.99
N GLU A 185 5.17 -6.44 -1.28
CA GLU A 185 5.71 -5.17 -0.81
C GLU A 185 5.12 -3.98 -1.56
N VAL A 186 4.29 -3.20 -0.87
CA VAL A 186 3.56 -2.08 -1.48
C VAL A 186 4.50 -0.99 -1.99
N GLY A 187 5.57 -0.70 -1.23
CA GLY A 187 6.58 0.28 -1.64
C GLY A 187 7.28 -0.09 -2.95
N ALA A 188 7.42 -1.39 -3.24
CA ALA A 188 8.03 -1.87 -4.47
C ALA A 188 7.15 -1.57 -5.69
N HIS A 189 5.83 -1.72 -5.59
CA HIS A 189 4.91 -1.34 -6.67
C HIS A 189 5.04 0.14 -7.03
N TYR A 190 5.14 1.03 -6.06
CA TYR A 190 5.35 2.46 -6.34
C TYR A 190 6.65 2.71 -7.11
N GLN A 191 7.75 2.05 -6.74
CA GLN A 191 9.03 2.19 -7.46
C GLN A 191 8.96 1.61 -8.88
N LEU A 192 8.34 0.44 -9.07
CA LEU A 192 8.18 -0.16 -10.40
C LEU A 192 7.37 0.73 -11.33
N ALA A 193 6.35 1.43 -10.82
CA ALA A 193 5.63 2.43 -11.60
C ALA A 193 6.55 3.57 -12.06
N LEU A 194 7.47 4.05 -11.22
CA LEU A 194 8.45 5.06 -11.61
C LEU A 194 9.42 4.54 -12.68
N PHE A 195 9.88 3.29 -12.57
CA PHE A 195 10.74 2.66 -13.58
C PHE A 195 10.06 2.61 -14.95
N TYR A 196 8.80 2.18 -15.02
CA TYR A 196 8.03 2.17 -16.26
C TYR A 196 7.64 3.56 -16.76
N HIS A 197 7.49 4.55 -15.88
CA HIS A 197 7.19 5.92 -16.27
C HIS A 197 8.41 6.62 -16.88
N GLU A 198 9.57 6.45 -16.25
CA GLU A 198 10.82 7.11 -16.64
C GLU A 198 11.59 6.34 -17.72
N GLY A 199 11.35 5.03 -17.85
CA GLY A 199 12.06 4.16 -18.78
C GLY A 199 13.46 3.77 -18.28
N LYS A 200 13.64 3.64 -16.96
CA LYS A 200 14.93 3.28 -16.34
C LYS A 200 15.06 1.76 -16.29
N GLY A 201 16.03 1.19 -17.01
CA GLY A 201 16.25 -0.27 -17.08
C GLY A 201 15.11 -1.06 -17.74
N VAL A 202 14.02 -0.40 -18.15
CA VAL A 202 12.87 -1.00 -18.84
C VAL A 202 12.27 -0.02 -19.85
N GLU A 203 11.58 -0.53 -20.86
CA GLU A 203 10.82 0.31 -21.80
C GLU A 203 9.65 1.00 -21.08
N LYS A 204 9.35 2.25 -21.49
CA LYS A 204 8.20 2.98 -20.95
C LYS A 204 6.90 2.28 -21.29
N ASP A 205 6.03 2.09 -20.30
CA ASP A 205 4.74 1.41 -20.49
C ASP A 205 3.67 1.98 -19.55
N VAL A 206 2.82 2.85 -20.10
CA VAL A 206 1.73 3.52 -19.35
C VAL A 206 0.76 2.51 -18.71
N LYS A 207 0.50 1.37 -19.35
CA LYS A 207 -0.42 0.36 -18.77
C LYS A 207 0.18 -0.27 -17.53
N LYS A 208 1.50 -0.53 -17.55
CA LYS A 208 2.20 -1.06 -16.37
C LYS A 208 2.35 0.01 -15.28
N VAL A 209 2.56 1.27 -15.65
CA VAL A 209 2.53 2.39 -14.69
C VAL A 209 1.20 2.41 -13.92
N VAL A 210 0.07 2.42 -14.64
CA VAL A 210 -1.27 2.41 -14.02
C VAL A 210 -1.47 1.16 -13.17
N TYR A 211 -1.12 -0.03 -13.67
CA TYR A 211 -1.21 -1.26 -12.90
C TYR A 211 -0.44 -1.19 -11.58
N HIS A 212 0.81 -0.75 -11.61
CA HIS A 212 1.64 -0.66 -10.40
C HIS A 212 1.16 0.43 -9.44
N TRP A 213 0.67 1.57 -9.94
CA TRP A 213 0.03 2.58 -9.09
C TRP A 213 -1.29 2.11 -8.49
N GLU A 214 -2.10 1.30 -9.19
CA GLU A 214 -3.29 0.66 -8.62
C GLU A 214 -2.92 -0.29 -7.47
N GLN A 215 -1.92 -1.15 -7.65
CA GLN A 215 -1.45 -2.05 -6.58
C GLN A 215 -0.91 -1.26 -5.38
N ALA A 216 -0.13 -0.21 -5.63
CA ALA A 216 0.37 0.67 -4.58
C ALA A 216 -0.79 1.37 -3.85
N ALA A 217 -1.79 1.87 -4.59
CA ALA A 217 -2.97 2.52 -4.02
C ALA A 217 -3.77 1.56 -3.15
N ILE A 218 -4.08 0.36 -3.65
CA ILE A 218 -4.80 -0.71 -2.92
C ILE A 218 -4.04 -1.08 -1.63
N GLY A 219 -2.72 -1.17 -1.69
CA GLY A 219 -1.86 -1.41 -0.53
C GLY A 219 -1.68 -0.22 0.42
N GLY A 220 -2.37 0.91 0.18
CA GLY A 220 -2.34 2.06 1.09
C GLY A 220 -1.14 2.99 0.89
N HIS A 221 -0.49 2.98 -0.28
CA HIS A 221 0.60 3.91 -0.61
C HIS A 221 0.07 5.29 -1.04
N PRO A 222 0.26 6.37 -0.25
CA PRO A 222 -0.41 7.64 -0.53
C PRO A 222 0.10 8.33 -1.79
N ARG A 223 1.42 8.33 -2.04
CA ARG A 223 1.98 8.91 -3.29
C ARG A 223 1.60 8.12 -4.56
N GLY A 224 1.58 6.79 -4.51
CA GLY A 224 1.11 5.97 -5.64
C GLY A 224 -0.37 6.25 -5.94
N ARG A 225 -1.19 6.40 -4.90
CA ARG A 225 -2.59 6.79 -5.03
C ARG A 225 -2.77 8.21 -5.56
N TYR A 226 -1.96 9.17 -5.10
CA TYR A 226 -1.94 10.54 -5.64
C TYR A 226 -1.65 10.54 -7.15
N ASN A 227 -0.60 9.84 -7.57
CA ASN A 227 -0.22 9.73 -8.98
C ASN A 227 -1.32 9.09 -9.82
N LEU A 228 -1.97 8.04 -9.32
CA LEU A 228 -3.13 7.45 -9.98
C LEU A 228 -4.27 8.46 -10.12
N GLY A 229 -4.52 9.30 -9.11
CA GLY A 229 -5.47 10.41 -9.20
C GLY A 229 -5.11 11.42 -10.30
N CYS A 230 -3.82 11.77 -10.43
CA CYS A 230 -3.34 12.63 -11.50
C CYS A 230 -3.55 12.01 -12.89
N GLU A 231 -3.31 10.71 -13.06
CA GLU A 231 -3.60 9.99 -14.32
C GLU A 231 -5.09 9.99 -14.65
N GLU A 232 -5.95 9.72 -13.67
CA GLU A 232 -7.40 9.78 -13.84
C GLU A 232 -7.84 11.18 -14.28
N ASN A 233 -7.29 12.22 -13.66
CA ASN A 233 -7.55 13.62 -14.02
C ASN A 233 -7.08 13.96 -15.44
N ASN A 234 -5.86 13.55 -15.81
CA ASN A 234 -5.30 13.75 -17.15
C ASN A 234 -6.15 13.08 -18.24
N ASN A 235 -6.82 11.97 -17.89
CA ASN A 235 -7.76 11.28 -18.76
C ASN A 235 -9.20 11.80 -18.67
N GLY A 236 -9.44 12.94 -18.01
CA GLY A 236 -10.76 13.56 -17.87
C GLY A 236 -11.70 12.88 -16.88
N ARG A 237 -11.24 11.91 -16.09
CA ARG A 237 -12.02 11.18 -15.09
C ARG A 237 -11.93 11.86 -13.72
N ILE A 238 -12.33 13.12 -13.66
CA ILE A 238 -12.15 14.01 -12.50
C ILE A 238 -12.81 13.42 -11.24
N ASP A 239 -14.01 12.85 -11.34
CA ASP A 239 -14.70 12.22 -10.19
C ASP A 239 -13.88 11.10 -9.56
N ARG A 240 -13.15 10.32 -10.37
CA ARG A 240 -12.28 9.25 -9.89
C ARG A 240 -10.99 9.83 -9.29
N ALA A 241 -10.42 10.84 -9.94
CA ALA A 241 -9.25 11.55 -9.42
C ALA A 241 -9.49 12.10 -8.01
N MET A 242 -10.63 12.76 -7.80
CA MET A 242 -11.01 13.30 -6.50
C MET A 242 -11.13 12.21 -5.44
N LYS A 243 -11.72 11.04 -5.76
CA LYS A 243 -11.77 9.89 -4.83
C LYS A 243 -10.37 9.42 -4.42
N HIS A 244 -9.44 9.33 -5.38
CA HIS A 244 -8.05 8.97 -5.07
C HIS A 244 -7.40 9.98 -4.14
N TRP A 245 -7.54 11.28 -4.43
CA TRP A 245 -6.94 12.34 -3.62
C TRP A 245 -7.57 12.45 -2.23
N VAL A 246 -8.89 12.25 -2.08
CA VAL A 246 -9.52 12.19 -0.75
C VAL A 246 -8.90 11.08 0.08
N ILE A 247 -8.85 9.85 -0.44
CA ILE A 247 -8.28 8.71 0.31
C ILE A 247 -6.79 8.95 0.62
N ALA A 248 -6.00 9.45 -0.33
CA ALA A 248 -4.59 9.73 -0.07
C ALA A 248 -4.39 10.87 0.96
N ALA A 249 -5.21 11.93 0.90
CA ALA A 249 -5.18 13.03 1.87
C ALA A 249 -5.54 12.54 3.29
N THR A 250 -6.53 11.66 3.43
CA THR A 250 -6.85 11.06 4.74
C THR A 250 -5.73 10.19 5.33
N LEU A 251 -4.74 9.80 4.51
CA LEU A 251 -3.52 9.11 4.96
C LEU A 251 -2.37 10.09 5.27
N GLY A 252 -2.62 11.40 5.23
CA GLY A 252 -1.62 12.44 5.49
C GLY A 252 -0.79 12.86 4.27
N CYS A 253 -1.29 12.65 3.04
CA CYS A 253 -0.61 13.08 1.82
C CYS A 253 -0.89 14.55 1.49
N ASP A 254 0.12 15.40 1.68
CA ASP A 254 0.06 16.84 1.39
C ASP A 254 -0.26 17.12 -0.08
N ASP A 255 0.41 16.44 -1.02
CA ASP A 255 0.19 16.63 -2.48
C ASP A 255 -1.28 16.41 -2.88
N SER A 256 -1.93 15.42 -2.26
CA SER A 256 -3.34 15.13 -2.52
C SER A 256 -4.26 16.18 -1.91
N LEU A 257 -3.93 16.69 -0.72
CA LEU A 257 -4.67 17.78 -0.09
C LEU A 257 -4.56 19.07 -0.94
N ASP A 258 -3.39 19.36 -1.50
CA ASP A 258 -3.19 20.49 -2.39
C ASP A 258 -3.95 20.33 -3.71
N ALA A 259 -4.00 19.13 -4.29
CA ALA A 259 -4.83 18.86 -5.46
C ALA A 259 -6.33 19.11 -5.15
N LEU A 260 -6.82 18.64 -4.01
CA LEU A 260 -8.20 18.91 -3.57
C LEU A 260 -8.46 20.41 -3.36
N LYS A 261 -7.47 21.17 -2.87
CA LYS A 261 -7.56 22.62 -2.72
C LYS A 261 -7.69 23.33 -4.06
N VAL A 262 -7.02 22.85 -5.10
CA VAL A 262 -7.20 23.33 -6.48
C VAL A 262 -8.61 23.03 -6.97
N CYS A 263 -9.11 21.81 -6.77
CA CYS A 263 -10.48 21.44 -7.15
C CYS A 263 -11.55 22.25 -6.40
N PHE A 264 -11.34 22.52 -5.10
CA PHE A 264 -12.22 23.37 -4.30
C PHE A 264 -12.28 24.81 -4.85
N ARG A 265 -11.12 25.40 -5.19
CA ARG A 265 -11.07 26.72 -5.85
C ARG A 265 -11.77 26.74 -7.21
N GLY A 266 -11.74 25.62 -7.93
CA GLY A 266 -12.45 25.44 -9.20
C GLY A 266 -13.95 25.13 -9.06
N GLY A 267 -14.50 25.04 -7.84
CA GLY A 267 -15.91 24.73 -7.60
C GLY A 267 -16.31 23.26 -7.83
N LEU A 268 -15.32 22.35 -7.94
CA LEU A 268 -15.54 20.91 -8.17
C LEU A 268 -15.75 20.13 -6.87
N VAL A 269 -15.32 20.69 -5.74
CA VAL A 269 -15.46 20.10 -4.40
C VAL A 269 -16.22 21.10 -3.53
N THR A 270 -17.14 20.61 -2.70
CA THR A 270 -17.89 21.48 -1.78
C THR A 270 -17.00 21.95 -0.63
N LYS A 271 -17.42 23.02 0.06
CA LYS A 271 -16.70 23.51 1.25
C LYS A 271 -16.68 22.46 2.35
N GLU A 272 -17.79 21.76 2.52
CA GLU A 272 -18.00 20.72 3.52
C GLU A 272 -17.07 19.54 3.28
N ASP A 273 -16.98 19.06 2.03
CA ASP A 273 -16.13 17.93 1.65
C ASP A 273 -14.64 18.28 1.78
N PHE A 274 -14.23 19.46 1.31
CA PHE A 274 -12.85 19.91 1.45
C PHE A 274 -12.46 20.06 2.92
N ALA A 275 -13.34 20.62 3.75
CA ALA A 275 -13.09 20.74 5.19
C ALA A 275 -13.01 19.38 5.89
N ALA A 276 -13.79 18.38 5.45
CA ALA A 276 -13.70 17.01 5.96
C ALA A 276 -12.36 16.36 5.60
N ALA A 277 -11.92 16.47 4.34
CA ALA A 277 -10.62 15.97 3.89
C ALA A 277 -9.46 16.63 4.64
N LEU A 278 -9.51 17.96 4.84
CA LEU A 278 -8.51 18.71 5.60
C LEU A 278 -8.42 18.24 7.07
N ARG A 279 -9.55 18.02 7.74
CA ARG A 279 -9.56 17.51 9.11
C ARG A 279 -8.98 16.10 9.20
N ALA A 280 -9.39 15.20 8.31
CA ALA A 280 -8.88 13.83 8.27
C ALA A 280 -7.36 13.80 8.03
N HIS A 281 -6.87 14.64 7.11
CA HIS A 281 -5.44 14.83 6.88
C HIS A 281 -4.70 15.30 8.14
N GLN A 282 -5.22 16.33 8.82
CA GLN A 282 -4.63 16.81 10.08
C GLN A 282 -4.60 15.72 11.15
N THR A 283 -5.69 14.96 11.33
CA THR A 283 -5.72 13.83 12.27
C THR A 283 -4.65 12.80 11.94
N ALA A 284 -4.46 12.43 10.67
CA ALA A 284 -3.43 11.50 10.25
C ALA A 284 -2.02 12.02 10.56
N VAL A 285 -1.74 13.29 10.27
CA VAL A 285 -0.43 13.91 10.55
C VAL A 285 -0.17 14.02 12.05
N GLU A 286 -1.14 14.48 12.85
CA GLU A 286 -1.00 14.60 14.30
C GLU A 286 -0.79 13.24 14.98
N ALA A 287 -1.42 12.16 14.46
CA ALA A 287 -1.20 10.80 14.97
C ALA A 287 0.25 10.32 14.84
N THR A 288 1.04 10.95 13.95
CA THR A 288 2.48 10.64 13.80
C THR A 288 3.39 11.41 14.75
N LYS A 289 2.87 12.30 15.60
CA LYS A 289 3.72 13.10 16.49
C LYS A 289 3.96 12.41 17.83
N SER A 290 5.13 12.67 18.40
CA SER A 290 5.45 12.32 19.78
C SER A 290 6.58 13.22 20.30
N PRO A 291 6.71 13.41 21.63
CA PRO A 291 7.81 14.21 22.19
C PRO A 291 9.20 13.73 21.74
N GLN A 292 9.38 12.42 21.56
CA GLN A 292 10.65 11.86 21.08
C GLN A 292 10.91 12.17 19.60
N ARG A 293 9.87 12.19 18.76
CA ARG A 293 10.00 12.55 17.33
C ARG A 293 10.26 14.04 17.17
N GLU A 294 9.67 14.88 18.03
CA GLU A 294 9.94 16.32 18.09
C GLU A 294 11.40 16.59 18.53
N ALA A 295 11.86 15.92 19.60
CA ALA A 295 13.25 16.03 20.05
C ALA A 295 14.26 15.58 18.96
N ALA A 296 13.95 14.50 18.24
CA ALA A 296 14.78 14.06 17.12
C ALA A 296 14.82 15.09 15.98
N GLU A 297 13.69 15.72 15.67
CA GLU A 297 13.63 16.77 14.66
C GLU A 297 14.43 18.02 15.06
N GLU A 298 14.35 18.45 16.32
CA GLU A 298 15.15 19.55 16.84
C GLU A 298 16.65 19.26 16.78
N ALA A 299 17.06 18.04 17.14
CA ALA A 299 18.46 17.62 17.12
C ALA A 299 19.10 17.65 15.72
N ARG A 300 18.31 17.57 14.64
CA ARG A 300 18.81 17.67 13.24
C ARG A 300 19.00 19.09 12.74
N LYS A 301 18.47 20.09 13.47
CA LYS A 301 18.58 21.51 13.11
C LYS A 301 19.89 22.15 13.61
N VAL A 302 20.64 21.43 14.44
CA VAL A 302 21.92 21.84 15.05
C VAL A 302 23.07 21.20 14.28
#